data_AF-A0A2M9KVH9-F1
#
_entry.id   AF-A0A2M9KVH9-F1
#
_cell.length_a   1.000
_cell.length_b   1.000
_cell.length_c   1.000
_cell.angle_alpha   90.00
_cell.angle_beta   90.00
_cell.angle_gamma   90.00
#
_symmetry.space_group_name_H-M   'P 1'
#
loop_
_entity.id
_entity.type
_entity.pdbx_description
1 polymer ?
#
loop_
_entity_poly.entity_id
_entity_poly.type
_entity_poly.pdbx_seq_one_letter_code
_entity_poly.pdbx_strand_id
1 'polypeptide(L)'
;MAEQRSARRGGARPSRPAPLVIAGRTVACGVSLAVLAVSGFAWYTVNDLNGVTRSHALDEAKKNAPKHLDKSINLLLIGLDSRKDMDGNDLPKEFVQDELHAGSSEIGGYNTNSLIVLHIPPSGKVQAVSIPRDDWVQTYGADGKMHKIKEAYGYAKDAAEQKLRAKGVKGADLEHQSREAGRSATIQTVQKLLDIPIDHFAEVNLLGFYDIAKAVQPITVCLNKPVNDPIVSRVTDSKGNVIRPGGGTGLQLPAGESQLDAAQALSFVRQRHNLTNGDLDRTHRQQAFIASVEYKLKQQGVMDDLGKMQSLLDVVKKDVVIDDDWQILDFAQQAPNLTGGNVEFNTLPIDKFANIGGQEVNQVDPGKLRRIVKQLFGQAAADPAPAPAATTDAPDAAPPANAADTTVDVLNGSPVTGAAADESKALTALGYRAGKATNSDTRPKSTTVKYGAGAKDAAQQIATRYGATATASTAVLAGHVQITLGTEYTAPGGTPTAGADPNPAATLQMQGPPVKAGGVPCVD
;
A
#
# COMPACT_ATOMS: atom_id res chain seq x y z
N MET A 1 -17.35 81.39 78.48
CA MET A 1 -16.80 81.45 77.11
C MET A 1 -15.84 80.28 76.94
N ALA A 2 -16.24 79.24 76.23
CA ALA A 2 -15.36 78.18 75.76
C ALA A 2 -16.01 77.56 74.51
N GLU A 3 -15.59 78.06 73.36
CA GLU A 3 -16.13 77.76 72.04
C GLU A 3 -15.49 76.46 71.51
N GLN A 4 -16.34 75.50 71.13
CA GLN A 4 -15.95 74.25 70.49
C GLN A 4 -15.35 74.50 69.09
N ARG A 5 -14.11 74.09 68.85
CA ARG A 5 -13.56 73.95 67.49
C ARG A 5 -13.71 72.51 67.00
N SER A 6 -14.80 72.26 66.26
CA SER A 6 -14.99 71.04 65.46
C SER A 6 -14.26 71.18 64.12
N ALA A 7 -13.21 70.38 63.92
CA ALA A 7 -12.49 70.31 62.65
C ALA A 7 -13.29 69.46 61.64
N ARG A 8 -13.98 70.11 60.70
CA ARG A 8 -14.55 69.45 59.51
C ARG A 8 -13.41 69.01 58.59
N ARG A 9 -13.10 67.71 58.53
CA ARG A 9 -12.37 67.08 57.43
C ARG A 9 -13.25 67.11 56.19
N GLY A 10 -12.87 67.92 55.20
CA GLY A 10 -13.51 67.91 53.87
C GLY A 10 -13.24 66.58 53.16
N GLY A 11 -14.29 65.78 52.97
CA GLY A 11 -14.24 64.61 52.11
C GLY A 11 -14.09 65.05 50.66
N ALA A 12 -12.93 64.76 50.05
CA ALA A 12 -12.74 64.91 48.61
C ALA A 12 -13.72 63.97 47.88
N ARG A 13 -14.61 64.55 47.06
CA ARG A 13 -15.49 63.76 46.18
C ARG A 13 -14.63 62.97 45.19
N PRO A 14 -14.86 61.66 44.99
CA PRO A 14 -14.11 60.90 44.00
C PRO A 14 -14.39 61.49 42.60
N SER A 15 -13.32 61.94 41.93
CA SER A 15 -13.38 62.40 40.55
C SER A 15 -13.83 61.25 39.67
N ARG A 16 -15.00 61.38 39.02
CA ARG A 16 -15.48 60.41 38.03
C ARG A 16 -14.43 60.31 36.91
N PRO A 17 -13.96 59.10 36.56
CA PRO A 17 -12.96 58.95 35.51
C PRO A 17 -13.52 59.52 34.19
N ALA A 18 -12.67 60.24 33.45
CA ALA A 18 -13.04 60.81 32.17
C ALA A 18 -13.52 59.69 31.22
N PRO A 19 -14.56 59.92 30.40
CA PRO A 19 -15.17 58.89 29.55
C PRO A 19 -14.16 58.22 28.60
N LEU A 20 -13.13 58.96 28.18
CA LEU A 20 -11.99 58.44 27.40
C LEU A 20 -11.16 57.39 28.14
N VAL A 21 -10.98 57.52 29.45
CA VAL A 21 -10.25 56.55 30.28
C VAL A 21 -11.08 55.28 30.48
N ILE A 22 -12.39 55.41 30.61
CA ILE A 22 -13.32 54.28 30.69
C ILE A 22 -13.32 53.53 29.35
N ALA A 23 -13.44 54.24 28.23
CA ALA A 23 -13.41 53.67 26.88
C ALA A 23 -12.08 52.95 26.57
N GLY A 24 -10.95 53.56 26.94
CA GLY A 24 -9.63 52.93 26.78
C GLY A 24 -9.50 51.64 27.59
N ARG A 25 -10.03 51.61 28.83
CA ARG A 25 -10.03 50.41 29.66
C ARG A 25 -10.93 49.30 29.13
N THR A 26 -12.12 49.62 28.62
CA THR A 26 -13.00 48.61 28.02
C THR A 26 -12.41 48.01 26.75
N VAL A 27 -11.78 48.83 25.90
CA VAL A 27 -11.06 48.32 24.71
C VAL A 27 -9.88 47.43 25.13
N ALA A 28 -9.05 47.86 26.08
CA ALA A 28 -7.92 47.07 26.54
C ALA A 28 -8.35 45.73 27.19
N CYS A 29 -9.42 45.73 27.99
CA CYS A 29 -10.00 44.50 28.54
C CYS A 29 -10.57 43.60 27.45
N GLY A 30 -11.26 44.16 26.44
CA GLY A 30 -11.80 43.41 25.31
C GLY A 30 -10.70 42.74 24.49
N VAL A 31 -9.63 43.47 24.17
CA VAL A 31 -8.47 42.93 23.45
C VAL A 31 -7.76 41.86 24.29
N SER A 32 -7.58 42.09 25.59
CA SER A 32 -6.94 41.10 26.48
C SER A 32 -7.77 39.81 26.58
N LEU A 33 -9.09 39.92 26.69
CA LEU A 33 -10.00 38.77 26.68
C LEU A 33 -9.98 38.03 25.35
N ALA A 34 -9.93 38.76 24.23
CA ALA A 34 -9.81 38.15 22.91
C ALA A 34 -8.49 37.39 22.75
N VAL A 35 -7.37 37.98 23.18
CA VAL A 35 -6.06 37.31 23.17
C VAL A 35 -6.07 36.08 24.08
N LEU A 36 -6.65 36.16 25.28
CA LEU A 36 -6.79 35.02 26.20
C LEU A 36 -7.68 33.92 25.63
N ALA A 37 -8.79 34.29 24.98
CA ALA A 37 -9.69 33.34 24.34
C ALA A 37 -9.02 32.65 23.15
N VAL A 38 -8.32 33.40 22.29
CA VAL A 38 -7.58 32.86 21.15
C VAL A 38 -6.42 31.98 21.62
N SER A 39 -5.66 32.42 22.62
CA SER A 39 -4.53 31.66 23.17
C SER A 39 -5.00 30.42 23.93
N GLY A 40 -6.11 30.52 24.68
CA GLY A 40 -6.74 29.41 25.37
C GLY A 40 -7.36 28.40 24.41
N PHE A 41 -7.96 28.87 23.31
CA PHE A 41 -8.46 28.02 22.23
C PHE A 41 -7.32 27.33 21.46
N ALA A 42 -6.23 28.05 21.15
CA ALA A 42 -5.03 27.49 20.56
C ALA A 42 -4.36 26.47 21.50
N TRP A 43 -4.27 26.77 22.80
CA TRP A 43 -3.73 25.84 23.78
C TRP A 43 -4.62 24.61 23.95
N TYR A 44 -5.95 24.78 24.01
CA TYR A 44 -6.90 23.67 24.10
C TYR A 44 -6.83 22.76 22.88
N THR A 45 -6.84 23.33 21.66
CA THR A 45 -6.72 22.54 20.42
C THR A 45 -5.38 21.80 20.34
N VAL A 46 -4.27 22.44 20.73
CA VAL A 46 -2.95 21.78 20.78
C VAL A 46 -2.89 20.69 21.86
N ASN A 47 -3.50 20.91 23.02
CA ASN A 47 -3.37 20.00 24.17
C ASN A 47 -4.38 18.83 24.17
N ASP A 48 -5.53 18.97 23.50
CA ASP A 48 -6.52 17.89 23.32
C ASP A 48 -6.09 16.85 22.26
N LEU A 49 -5.14 17.25 21.39
CA LEU A 49 -4.47 16.40 20.40
C LEU A 49 -3.30 15.57 20.95
N ASN A 50 -2.92 15.76 22.22
CA ASN A 50 -1.84 15.00 22.89
C ASN A 50 -2.23 13.56 23.27
N GLY A 51 -3.40 13.07 22.85
CA GLY A 51 -3.87 11.71 23.15
C GLY A 51 -3.37 10.63 22.18
N VAL A 52 -2.64 10.97 21.12
CA VAL A 52 -2.04 9.97 20.21
C VAL A 52 -0.75 9.44 20.81
N THR A 53 -0.57 8.12 20.81
CA THR A 53 0.69 7.51 21.27
C THR A 53 1.82 7.93 20.34
N ARG A 54 2.86 8.58 20.88
CA ARG A 54 4.04 9.03 20.14
C ARG A 54 5.18 8.04 20.28
N SER A 55 6.00 7.95 19.24
CA SER A 55 7.16 7.07 19.18
C SER A 55 8.38 7.84 18.69
N HIS A 56 9.52 7.55 19.33
CA HIS A 56 10.84 8.09 18.99
C HIS A 56 11.63 7.12 18.09
N ALA A 57 11.01 6.04 17.62
CA ALA A 57 11.66 5.01 16.80
C ALA A 57 12.33 5.57 15.53
N LEU A 58 11.82 6.71 15.04
CA LEU A 58 12.30 7.38 13.86
C LEU A 58 13.64 8.10 14.10
N ASP A 59 13.95 8.54 15.32
CA ASP A 59 15.22 9.20 15.68
C ASP A 59 16.42 8.31 15.37
N GLU A 60 16.32 7.04 15.74
CA GLU A 60 17.36 6.06 15.47
C GLU A 60 17.40 5.70 13.98
N ALA A 61 16.24 5.57 13.34
CA ALA A 61 16.15 5.20 11.93
C ALA A 61 16.69 6.29 10.98
N LYS A 62 16.53 7.57 11.34
CA LYS A 62 17.02 8.74 10.59
C LYS A 62 18.55 8.81 10.52
N LYS A 63 19.28 8.32 11.54
CA LYS A 63 20.75 8.40 11.61
C LYS A 63 21.46 7.79 10.41
N ASN A 64 20.89 6.71 9.85
CA ASN A 64 21.45 5.98 8.72
C ASN A 64 20.48 5.95 7.51
N ALA A 65 19.48 6.84 7.50
CA ALA A 65 18.51 6.92 6.43
C ALA A 65 19.18 7.36 5.11
N PRO A 66 18.70 6.86 3.95
CA PRO A 66 19.02 7.43 2.66
C PRO A 66 18.68 8.92 2.62
N LYS A 67 19.37 9.70 1.78
CA LYS A 67 19.07 11.13 1.63
C LYS A 67 17.82 11.33 0.78
N HIS A 68 17.08 12.39 1.08
CA HIS A 68 16.05 12.88 0.17
C HIS A 68 16.65 13.25 -1.20
N LEU A 69 15.93 12.89 -2.26
CA LEU A 69 16.26 13.27 -3.63
C LEU A 69 15.45 14.49 -4.08
N ASP A 70 14.40 14.85 -3.35
CA ASP A 70 13.48 15.95 -3.63
C ASP A 70 12.83 16.44 -2.31
N LYS A 71 11.74 17.20 -2.40
CA LYS A 71 10.95 17.67 -1.24
C LYS A 71 9.70 16.81 -0.98
N SER A 72 9.69 15.57 -1.45
CA SER A 72 8.59 14.63 -1.16
C SER A 72 8.61 14.19 0.30
N ILE A 73 7.47 13.69 0.75
CA ILE A 73 7.28 13.05 2.05
C ILE A 73 6.99 11.57 1.82
N ASN A 74 7.73 10.70 2.50
CA ASN A 74 7.52 9.25 2.54
C ASN A 74 6.92 8.85 3.89
N LEU A 75 5.65 8.46 3.89
CA LEU A 75 4.93 7.97 5.06
C LEU A 75 4.86 6.44 5.04
N LEU A 76 5.36 5.76 6.08
CA LEU A 76 5.23 4.32 6.23
C LEU A 76 4.02 3.94 7.09
N LEU A 77 3.07 3.20 6.51
CA LEU A 77 1.98 2.56 7.24
C LEU A 77 2.38 1.14 7.64
N ILE A 78 2.25 0.84 8.92
CA ILE A 78 2.61 -0.45 9.53
C ILE A 78 1.37 -1.08 10.17
N GLY A 79 0.97 -2.25 9.67
CA GLY A 79 -0.09 -3.06 10.26
C GLY A 79 0.46 -4.24 11.05
N LEU A 80 0.25 -4.27 12.37
CA LEU A 80 0.66 -5.35 13.26
C LEU A 80 -0.45 -6.41 13.42
N ASP A 81 -0.06 -7.69 13.45
CA ASP A 81 -0.94 -8.82 13.81
C ASP A 81 -1.05 -9.08 15.31
N SER A 82 -0.54 -8.15 16.13
CA SER A 82 -0.56 -8.30 17.58
C SER A 82 -2.01 -8.30 18.07
N ARG A 83 -2.35 -9.34 18.85
CA ARG A 83 -3.62 -9.47 19.59
C ARG A 83 -3.49 -8.98 21.03
N LYS A 84 -2.60 -8.01 21.23
CA LYS A 84 -2.39 -7.32 22.51
C LYS A 84 -2.73 -5.85 22.38
N ASP A 85 -3.17 -5.27 23.49
CA ASP A 85 -3.34 -3.83 23.61
C ASP A 85 -1.99 -3.09 23.59
N MET A 86 -2.01 -1.76 23.74
CA MET A 86 -0.78 -0.96 23.71
C MET A 86 0.15 -1.23 24.90
N ASP A 87 -0.40 -1.66 26.04
CA ASP A 87 0.34 -1.95 27.28
C ASP A 87 0.86 -3.40 27.32
N GLY A 88 0.53 -4.21 26.32
CA GLY A 88 1.00 -5.59 26.17
C GLY A 88 0.10 -6.62 26.86
N ASN A 89 -1.10 -6.23 27.30
CA ASN A 89 -2.10 -7.15 27.82
C ASN A 89 -2.82 -7.86 26.67
N ASP A 90 -3.20 -9.11 26.91
CA ASP A 90 -4.02 -9.86 25.96
C ASP A 90 -5.40 -9.22 25.82
N LEU A 91 -5.88 -9.13 24.59
CA LEU A 91 -7.24 -8.66 24.33
C LEU A 91 -8.27 -9.62 24.95
N PRO A 92 -9.47 -9.11 25.35
CA PRO A 92 -10.54 -9.94 25.89
C PRO A 92 -10.84 -11.12 24.98
N LYS A 93 -11.00 -12.32 25.55
CA LYS A 93 -11.15 -13.55 24.77
C LYS A 93 -12.39 -13.52 23.88
N GLU A 94 -13.46 -12.93 24.37
CA GLU A 94 -14.71 -12.72 23.65
C GLU A 94 -14.47 -11.82 22.43
N PHE A 95 -13.73 -10.72 22.57
CA PHE A 95 -13.36 -9.87 21.44
C PHE A 95 -12.47 -10.60 20.42
N VAL A 96 -11.50 -11.39 20.90
CA VAL A 96 -10.60 -12.14 20.02
C VAL A 96 -11.33 -13.25 19.24
N GLN A 97 -12.29 -13.92 19.88
CA GLN A 97 -13.05 -15.03 19.31
C GLN A 97 -14.21 -14.55 18.44
N ASP A 98 -15.00 -13.59 18.92
CA ASP A 98 -16.27 -13.18 18.32
C ASP A 98 -16.09 -12.06 17.28
N GLU A 99 -15.13 -11.14 17.49
CA GLU A 99 -14.95 -9.97 16.62
C GLU A 99 -13.72 -10.10 15.72
N LEU A 100 -12.59 -10.59 16.27
CA LEU A 100 -11.37 -10.76 15.47
C LEU A 100 -11.36 -12.06 14.65
N HIS A 101 -12.24 -13.02 14.98
CA HIS A 101 -12.21 -14.41 14.48
C HIS A 101 -10.79 -14.98 14.45
N ALA A 102 -9.99 -14.59 15.43
CA ALA A 102 -8.56 -14.83 15.45
C ALA A 102 -8.29 -15.83 16.58
N GLY A 103 -7.46 -16.85 16.32
CA GLY A 103 -7.06 -17.80 17.37
C GLY A 103 -6.31 -17.11 18.55
N SER A 104 -5.64 -17.90 19.39
CA SER A 104 -4.98 -17.40 20.61
C SER A 104 -3.96 -16.27 20.36
N SER A 105 -3.70 -15.47 21.40
CA SER A 105 -2.69 -14.38 21.45
C SER A 105 -1.27 -14.85 21.14
N GLU A 106 -0.99 -16.15 21.25
CA GLU A 106 0.30 -16.79 20.93
C GLU A 106 0.54 -16.96 19.41
N ILE A 107 -0.51 -16.87 18.59
CA ILE A 107 -0.41 -17.06 17.13
C ILE A 107 -0.03 -15.72 16.49
N GLY A 108 0.98 -15.66 15.62
CA GLY A 108 1.26 -14.49 14.77
C GLY A 108 2.21 -13.43 15.35
N GLY A 109 2.41 -13.36 16.68
CA GLY A 109 3.41 -12.49 17.32
C GLY A 109 3.30 -11.00 16.92
N TYR A 110 4.42 -10.27 16.97
CA TYR A 110 4.50 -8.86 16.54
C TYR A 110 4.89 -8.72 15.06
N ASN A 111 4.37 -9.58 14.19
CA ASN A 111 4.67 -9.48 12.76
C ASN A 111 3.97 -8.26 12.13
N THR A 112 4.70 -7.51 11.30
CA THR A 112 4.15 -6.41 10.50
C THR A 112 3.56 -6.96 9.20
N ASN A 113 2.31 -7.43 9.27
CA ASN A 113 1.61 -8.09 8.16
C ASN A 113 1.16 -7.16 7.03
N SER A 114 1.19 -5.84 7.25
CA SER A 114 0.98 -4.82 6.22
C SER A 114 2.09 -3.78 6.31
N LEU A 115 2.74 -3.50 5.18
CA LEU A 115 3.75 -2.46 5.04
C LEU A 115 3.44 -1.70 3.75
N ILE A 116 3.05 -0.42 3.87
CA ILE A 116 2.68 0.41 2.73
C ILE A 116 3.42 1.74 2.86
N VAL A 117 4.24 2.07 1.86
CA VAL A 117 4.88 3.38 1.78
C VAL A 117 4.03 4.28 0.90
N LEU A 118 3.57 5.41 1.44
CA LEU A 118 2.95 6.49 0.69
C LEU A 118 4.00 7.55 0.38
N HIS A 119 4.23 7.79 -0.90
CA HIS A 119 5.09 8.86 -1.40
C HIS A 119 4.23 10.04 -1.87
N ILE A 120 4.44 11.18 -1.23
CA ILE A 120 3.64 12.39 -1.40
C ILE A 120 4.56 13.46 -1.98
N PRO A 121 4.52 13.68 -3.30
CA PRO A 121 5.32 14.71 -3.93
C PRO A 121 4.78 16.11 -3.58
N PRO A 122 5.60 17.18 -3.72
CA PRO A 122 5.14 18.55 -3.53
C PRO A 122 3.95 18.95 -4.43
N SER A 123 3.86 18.31 -5.60
CA SER A 123 2.73 18.42 -6.51
C SER A 123 2.60 17.14 -7.33
N GLY A 124 1.38 16.86 -7.81
CA GLY A 124 1.10 15.70 -8.65
C GLY A 124 0.50 14.52 -7.91
N LYS A 125 0.71 13.32 -8.45
CA LYS A 125 0.02 12.09 -8.03
C LYS A 125 0.73 11.45 -6.84
N VAL A 126 -0.04 10.99 -5.86
CA VAL A 126 0.47 10.26 -4.70
C VAL A 126 0.64 8.80 -5.09
N GLN A 127 1.80 8.24 -4.80
CA GLN A 127 2.13 6.85 -5.12
C GLN A 127 2.23 6.05 -3.84
N ALA A 128 1.43 4.99 -3.73
CA ALA A 128 1.50 4.07 -2.61
C ALA A 128 2.11 2.74 -3.07
N VAL A 129 3.03 2.19 -2.28
CA VAL A 129 3.74 0.95 -2.59
C VAL A 129 3.63 0.00 -1.40
N SER A 130 2.94 -1.11 -1.60
CA SER A 130 2.87 -2.21 -0.64
C SER A 130 4.06 -3.14 -0.80
N ILE A 131 4.70 -3.48 0.31
CA ILE A 131 5.80 -4.44 0.40
C ILE A 131 5.22 -5.78 0.87
N PRO A 132 5.28 -6.86 0.05
CA PRO A 132 4.80 -8.15 0.48
C PRO A 132 5.51 -8.63 1.75
N ARG A 133 4.73 -9.03 2.75
CA ARG A 133 5.22 -9.29 4.11
C ARG A 133 6.19 -10.48 4.24
N ASP A 134 6.18 -11.39 3.26
CA ASP A 134 7.00 -12.61 3.23
C ASP A 134 8.28 -12.42 2.38
N ASP A 135 8.59 -11.20 1.95
CA ASP A 135 9.84 -10.84 1.27
C ASP A 135 11.05 -11.17 2.12
N TRP A 136 11.94 -11.99 1.56
CA TRP A 136 13.16 -12.47 2.21
C TRP A 136 14.27 -11.44 2.06
N VAL A 137 14.52 -10.67 3.13
CA VAL A 137 15.41 -9.50 3.13
C VAL A 137 16.29 -9.50 4.37
N GLN A 138 17.38 -8.74 4.31
CA GLN A 138 18.20 -8.49 5.49
C GLN A 138 17.46 -7.54 6.44
N THR A 139 17.32 -7.90 7.71
CA THR A 139 16.65 -7.09 8.74
C THR A 139 17.64 -6.16 9.42
N TYR A 140 17.45 -4.86 9.24
CA TYR A 140 18.29 -3.80 9.83
C TYR A 140 17.67 -3.31 11.14
N GLY A 141 18.50 -2.91 12.11
CA GLY A 141 18.04 -2.57 13.47
C GLY A 141 17.60 -3.77 14.32
N ALA A 142 17.55 -4.97 13.73
CA ALA A 142 17.29 -6.26 14.40
C ALA A 142 18.59 -7.06 14.59
N ASP A 143 18.66 -8.30 14.10
CA ASP A 143 19.83 -9.17 14.21
C ASP A 143 20.79 -9.10 13.00
N GLY A 144 20.44 -8.32 11.97
CA GLY A 144 21.26 -8.11 10.78
C GLY A 144 21.23 -9.28 9.79
N LYS A 145 20.37 -10.28 9.99
CA LYS A 145 20.30 -11.49 9.16
C LYS A 145 19.15 -11.45 8.17
N MET A 146 19.12 -12.43 7.27
CA MET A 146 18.01 -12.60 6.34
C MET A 146 16.82 -13.24 7.05
N HIS A 147 15.68 -12.58 6.98
CA HIS A 147 14.39 -13.05 7.49
C HIS A 147 13.27 -12.58 6.56
N LYS A 148 12.03 -12.98 6.83
CA LYS A 148 10.88 -12.31 6.20
C LYS A 148 10.79 -10.90 6.73
N ILE A 149 10.52 -9.93 5.87
CA ILE A 149 10.50 -8.52 6.28
C ILE A 149 9.58 -8.26 7.47
N LYS A 150 8.45 -8.97 7.56
CA LYS A 150 7.50 -8.85 8.67
C LYS A 150 8.06 -9.19 10.05
N GLU A 151 9.14 -9.98 10.10
CA GLU A 151 9.72 -10.51 11.34
C GLU A 151 10.75 -9.54 11.94
N ALA A 152 11.20 -8.52 11.18
CA ALA A 152 12.18 -7.52 11.64
C ALA A 152 11.77 -6.89 12.98
N TYR A 153 10.49 -6.55 13.11
CA TYR A 153 9.91 -5.98 14.33
C TYR A 153 10.06 -6.93 15.53
N GLY A 154 9.59 -8.17 15.38
CA GLY A 154 9.58 -9.17 16.45
C GLY A 154 10.99 -9.46 16.95
N TYR A 155 11.94 -9.70 16.04
CA TYR A 155 13.34 -9.96 16.41
C TYR A 155 13.98 -8.81 17.20
N ALA A 156 13.77 -7.56 16.76
CA ALA A 156 14.31 -6.40 17.46
C ALA A 156 13.63 -6.18 18.83
N LYS A 157 12.30 -6.34 18.89
CA LYS A 157 11.55 -6.26 20.15
C LYS A 157 12.04 -7.29 21.15
N ASP A 158 12.14 -8.56 20.75
CA ASP A 158 12.56 -9.65 21.63
C ASP A 158 13.98 -9.41 22.18
N ALA A 159 14.90 -8.97 21.33
CA ALA A 159 16.27 -8.63 21.74
C ALA A 159 16.30 -7.43 22.71
N ALA A 160 15.47 -6.41 22.49
CA ALA A 160 15.35 -5.26 23.39
C ALA A 160 14.71 -5.65 24.72
N GLU A 161 13.64 -6.45 24.69
CA GLU A 161 12.90 -6.93 25.86
C GLU A 161 13.82 -7.71 26.82
N GLN A 162 14.68 -8.59 26.28
CA GLN A 162 15.68 -9.31 27.10
C GLN A 162 16.63 -8.35 27.82
N LYS A 163 17.15 -7.33 27.12
CA LYS A 163 18.05 -6.32 27.69
C LYS A 163 17.35 -5.44 28.73
N LEU A 164 16.11 -5.06 28.48
CA LEU A 164 15.30 -4.22 29.37
C LEU A 164 14.87 -4.97 30.63
N ARG A 165 14.48 -6.25 30.50
CA ARG A 165 14.22 -7.12 31.66
C ARG A 165 15.45 -7.28 32.55
N ALA A 166 16.63 -7.44 31.95
CA ALA A 166 17.89 -7.52 32.70
C ALA A 166 18.19 -6.23 33.49
N LYS A 167 17.64 -5.08 33.05
CA LYS A 167 17.70 -3.79 33.75
C LYS A 167 16.54 -3.57 34.74
N GLY A 168 15.65 -4.54 34.90
CA GLY A 168 14.53 -4.49 35.83
C GLY A 168 13.25 -3.83 35.30
N VAL A 169 13.19 -3.46 34.03
CA VAL A 169 11.98 -2.89 33.39
C VAL A 169 10.91 -3.98 33.23
N LYS A 170 9.64 -3.67 33.51
CA LYS A 170 8.53 -4.63 33.54
C LYS A 170 7.21 -3.99 33.06
N GLY A 171 6.18 -4.81 32.87
CA GLY A 171 4.81 -4.35 32.58
C GLY A 171 4.73 -3.53 31.30
N ALA A 172 3.85 -2.54 31.30
CA ALA A 172 3.65 -1.62 30.17
C ALA A 172 4.95 -0.94 29.75
N ASP A 173 5.79 -0.48 30.67
CA ASP A 173 7.06 0.17 30.33
C ASP A 173 8.00 -0.72 29.51
N LEU A 174 8.04 -2.01 29.85
CA LEU A 174 8.82 -2.99 29.09
C LEU A 174 8.27 -3.18 27.68
N GLU A 175 6.95 -3.26 27.57
CA GLU A 175 6.25 -3.39 26.29
C GLU A 175 6.50 -2.16 25.41
N HIS A 176 6.21 -0.96 25.92
CA HIS A 176 6.39 0.30 25.21
C HIS A 176 7.83 0.47 24.73
N GLN A 177 8.81 0.31 25.63
CA GLN A 177 10.22 0.50 25.28
C GLN A 177 10.76 -0.58 24.33
N SER A 178 10.31 -1.83 24.44
CA SER A 178 10.75 -2.88 23.52
C SER A 178 10.14 -2.71 22.12
N ARG A 179 8.90 -2.20 22.03
CA ARG A 179 8.25 -1.89 20.74
C ARG A 179 8.92 -0.75 19.98
N GLU A 180 9.54 0.22 20.67
CA GLU A 180 10.36 1.25 20.00
C GLU A 180 11.49 0.63 19.17
N ALA A 181 12.14 -0.43 19.69
CA ALA A 181 13.16 -1.15 18.94
C ALA A 181 12.56 -1.90 17.73
N GLY A 182 11.38 -2.50 17.89
CA GLY A 182 10.64 -3.16 16.81
C GLY A 182 10.29 -2.18 15.67
N ARG A 183 9.71 -1.02 16.02
CA ARG A 183 9.38 0.05 15.07
C ARG A 183 10.61 0.52 14.31
N SER A 184 11.68 0.81 15.04
CA SER A 184 12.91 1.32 14.43
C SER A 184 13.52 0.30 13.47
N ALA A 185 13.52 -0.99 13.82
CA ALA A 185 14.01 -2.05 12.94
C ALA A 185 13.18 -2.20 11.66
N THR A 186 11.85 -2.12 11.75
CA THR A 186 10.98 -2.13 10.57
C THR A 186 11.28 -0.94 9.66
N ILE A 187 11.34 0.28 10.20
CA ILE A 187 11.63 1.49 9.43
C ILE A 187 13.00 1.38 8.75
N GLN A 188 14.05 1.03 9.51
CA GLN A 188 15.39 0.87 8.97
C GLN A 188 15.46 -0.19 7.86
N THR A 189 14.77 -1.32 8.04
CA THR A 189 14.71 -2.39 7.04
C THR A 189 14.05 -1.91 5.76
N VAL A 190 12.91 -1.21 5.84
CA VAL A 190 12.22 -0.64 4.67
C VAL A 190 13.10 0.40 3.96
N GLN A 191 13.70 1.33 4.71
CA GLN A 191 14.61 2.34 4.15
C GLN A 191 15.77 1.71 3.39
N LYS A 192 16.38 0.66 3.95
CA LYS A 192 17.50 -0.05 3.30
C LYS A 192 17.06 -0.92 2.13
N LEU A 193 15.87 -1.53 2.20
CA LEU A 193 15.33 -2.31 1.10
C LEU A 193 15.09 -1.42 -0.13
N LEU A 194 14.38 -0.31 0.06
CA LEU A 194 13.90 0.54 -1.03
C LEU A 194 14.81 1.72 -1.36
N ASP A 195 15.84 1.98 -0.53
CA ASP A 195 16.78 3.10 -0.69
C ASP A 195 16.08 4.47 -0.74
N ILE A 196 15.13 4.67 0.17
CA ILE A 196 14.40 5.92 0.40
C ILE A 196 14.41 6.27 1.90
N PRO A 197 14.41 7.55 2.29
CA PRO A 197 14.10 7.95 3.66
C PRO A 197 12.64 7.68 3.98
N ILE A 198 12.33 7.41 5.26
CA ILE A 198 10.97 7.48 5.80
C ILE A 198 10.90 8.73 6.69
N ASP A 199 9.93 9.60 6.42
CA ASP A 199 9.75 10.88 7.11
C ASP A 199 8.82 10.77 8.30
N HIS A 200 7.78 9.96 8.14
CA HIS A 200 6.74 9.73 9.12
C HIS A 200 6.32 8.28 9.08
N PHE A 201 5.73 7.80 10.18
CA PHE A 201 5.09 6.49 10.18
C PHE A 201 3.80 6.49 11.00
N ALA A 202 2.90 5.59 10.64
CA ALA A 202 1.74 5.23 11.46
C ALA A 202 1.73 3.71 11.66
N GLU A 203 1.66 3.27 12.90
CA GLU A 203 1.50 1.88 13.28
C GLU A 203 0.10 1.65 13.87
N VAL A 204 -0.56 0.60 13.40
CA VAL A 204 -1.90 0.18 13.83
C VAL A 204 -1.88 -1.33 14.14
N ASN A 205 -2.41 -1.75 15.28
CA ASN A 205 -2.62 -3.17 15.60
C ASN A 205 -4.05 -3.62 15.21
N LEU A 206 -4.41 -4.87 15.49
CA LEU A 206 -5.72 -5.40 15.13
C LEU A 206 -6.89 -4.71 15.84
N LEU A 207 -6.73 -4.44 17.15
CA LEU A 207 -7.73 -3.70 17.92
C LEU A 207 -7.92 -2.30 17.31
N GLY A 208 -6.81 -1.62 17.03
CA GLY A 208 -6.86 -0.28 16.48
C GLY A 208 -7.49 -0.22 15.10
N PHE A 209 -7.20 -1.21 14.24
CA PHE A 209 -7.90 -1.34 12.96
C PHE A 209 -9.41 -1.50 13.17
N TYR A 210 -9.82 -2.36 14.10
CA TYR A 210 -11.24 -2.60 14.38
C TYR A 210 -11.94 -1.32 14.85
N ASP A 211 -11.33 -0.58 15.77
CA ASP A 211 -11.92 0.65 16.30
C ASP A 211 -12.00 1.76 15.25
N ILE A 212 -11.00 1.88 14.37
CA ILE A 212 -11.06 2.74 13.19
C ILE A 212 -12.21 2.31 12.28
N ALA A 213 -12.30 1.02 11.95
CA ALA A 213 -13.36 0.49 11.09
C ALA A 213 -14.75 0.74 11.70
N LYS A 214 -14.89 0.60 13.02
CA LYS A 214 -16.13 0.87 13.77
C LYS A 214 -16.52 2.34 13.73
N ALA A 215 -15.55 3.25 13.73
CA ALA A 215 -15.80 4.68 13.59
C ALA A 215 -16.35 5.05 12.20
N VAL A 216 -15.90 4.31 11.18
CA VAL A 216 -16.22 4.61 9.77
C VAL A 216 -17.16 3.59 9.13
N GLN A 217 -17.77 2.68 9.87
CA GLN A 217 -18.72 1.70 9.32
C GLN A 217 -20.06 2.36 8.93
N PRO A 218 -20.86 1.75 8.03
CA PRO A 218 -20.52 0.60 7.19
C PRO A 218 -19.47 0.96 6.13
N ILE A 219 -18.52 0.08 5.86
CA ILE A 219 -17.48 0.26 4.82
C ILE A 219 -17.91 -0.46 3.55
N THR A 220 -17.97 0.25 2.43
CA THR A 220 -18.28 -0.35 1.14
C THR A 220 -17.03 -0.98 0.52
N VAL A 221 -17.10 -2.26 0.17
CA VAL A 221 -16.06 -2.96 -0.60
C VAL A 221 -16.67 -3.52 -1.88
N CYS A 222 -15.85 -3.78 -2.89
CA CYS A 222 -16.28 -4.49 -4.10
C CYS A 222 -15.38 -5.70 -4.37
N LEU A 223 -15.99 -6.82 -4.73
CA LEU A 223 -15.31 -8.07 -5.08
C LEU A 223 -15.60 -8.47 -6.52
N ASN A 224 -14.59 -8.88 -7.31
CA ASN A 224 -14.87 -9.40 -8.66
C ASN A 224 -15.45 -10.83 -8.61
N LYS A 225 -15.11 -11.61 -7.58
CA LYS A 225 -15.64 -12.96 -7.33
C LYS A 225 -16.21 -13.10 -5.93
N PRO A 226 -17.24 -13.96 -5.74
CA PRO A 226 -17.74 -14.23 -4.41
C PRO A 226 -16.65 -14.86 -3.54
N VAL A 227 -16.70 -14.56 -2.26
CA VAL A 227 -15.77 -15.02 -1.24
C VAL A 227 -16.47 -15.96 -0.28
N ASN A 228 -15.78 -17.05 0.06
CA ASN A 228 -16.13 -17.92 1.17
C ASN A 228 -14.84 -18.42 1.84
N ASP A 229 -14.51 -17.88 3.02
CA ASP A 229 -13.34 -18.23 3.83
C ASP A 229 -13.79 -18.91 5.14
N PRO A 230 -14.20 -20.19 5.11
CA PRO A 230 -14.73 -20.86 6.29
C PRO A 230 -13.66 -21.04 7.37
N ILE A 231 -14.06 -20.89 8.63
CA ILE A 231 -13.19 -21.17 9.78
C ILE A 231 -12.96 -22.69 9.85
N VAL A 232 -11.69 -23.09 9.78
CA VAL A 232 -11.24 -24.47 9.85
C VAL A 232 -10.33 -24.70 11.05
N SER A 233 -10.61 -25.72 11.85
CA SER A 233 -9.78 -26.07 13.01
C SER A 233 -8.43 -26.68 12.59
N ARG A 234 -7.38 -26.36 13.36
CA ARG A 234 -6.06 -26.97 13.22
C ARG A 234 -6.14 -28.43 13.65
N VAL A 235 -5.56 -29.31 12.83
CA VAL A 235 -5.48 -30.74 13.14
C VAL A 235 -4.03 -31.13 13.27
N THR A 236 -3.69 -31.78 14.38
CA THR A 236 -2.36 -32.34 14.64
C THR A 236 -2.43 -33.86 14.74
N ASP A 237 -1.35 -34.54 14.35
CA ASP A 237 -1.21 -35.97 14.60
C ASP A 237 -0.92 -36.25 16.08
N SER A 238 -0.88 -37.54 16.44
CA SER A 238 -0.55 -37.99 17.80
C SER A 238 0.86 -37.61 18.27
N LYS A 239 1.71 -37.12 17.36
CA LYS A 239 3.10 -36.68 17.62
C LYS A 239 3.21 -35.14 17.67
N GLY A 240 2.10 -34.42 17.53
CA GLY A 240 2.07 -32.96 17.54
C GLY A 240 2.39 -32.30 16.19
N ASN A 241 2.59 -33.06 15.11
CA ASN A 241 2.81 -32.51 13.78
C ASN A 241 1.51 -31.98 13.20
N VAL A 242 1.56 -30.83 12.51
CA VAL A 242 0.39 -30.23 11.88
C VAL A 242 0.00 -31.02 10.64
N ILE A 243 -1.15 -31.68 10.68
CA ILE A 243 -1.74 -32.37 9.52
C ILE A 243 -2.51 -31.38 8.66
N ARG A 244 -3.30 -30.50 9.30
CA ARG A 244 -4.00 -29.41 8.63
C ARG A 244 -3.76 -28.11 9.38
N PRO A 245 -3.22 -27.08 8.72
CA PRO A 245 -3.23 -25.75 9.29
C PRO A 245 -4.70 -25.34 9.46
N GLY A 246 -5.09 -24.99 10.68
CA GLY A 246 -6.36 -24.30 10.90
C GLY A 246 -6.28 -22.86 10.39
N GLY A 247 -7.41 -22.16 10.35
CA GLY A 247 -7.48 -20.74 10.00
C GLY A 247 -8.82 -20.36 9.38
N GLY A 248 -8.83 -19.29 8.60
CA GLY A 248 -10.02 -18.73 7.95
C GLY A 248 -10.68 -17.67 8.81
N THR A 249 -11.28 -16.68 8.17
CA THR A 249 -11.88 -15.51 8.84
C THR A 249 -13.39 -15.60 9.01
N GLY A 250 -14.01 -16.66 8.48
CA GLY A 250 -15.47 -16.83 8.45
C GLY A 250 -16.17 -15.98 7.41
N LEU A 251 -15.43 -15.19 6.61
CA LEU A 251 -16.00 -14.22 5.69
C LEU A 251 -16.74 -14.89 4.53
N GLN A 252 -17.98 -14.45 4.31
CA GLN A 252 -18.80 -14.85 3.18
C GLN A 252 -19.43 -13.62 2.56
N LEU A 253 -19.07 -13.32 1.31
CA LEU A 253 -19.56 -12.16 0.58
C LEU A 253 -19.87 -12.53 -0.87
N PRO A 254 -20.93 -11.98 -1.49
CA PRO A 254 -21.17 -12.14 -2.92
C PRO A 254 -20.12 -11.37 -3.75
N ALA A 255 -20.08 -11.64 -5.05
CA ALA A 255 -19.43 -10.72 -5.99
C ALA A 255 -20.21 -9.40 -6.07
N GLY A 256 -19.53 -8.32 -6.40
CA GLY A 256 -20.08 -6.97 -6.44
C GLY A 256 -19.87 -6.22 -5.13
N GLU A 257 -20.63 -5.13 -4.96
CA GLU A 257 -20.52 -4.28 -3.77
C GLU A 257 -21.14 -4.95 -2.53
N SER A 258 -20.47 -4.78 -1.39
CA SER A 258 -20.95 -5.21 -0.07
C SER A 258 -20.65 -4.15 0.97
N GLN A 259 -21.54 -4.01 1.95
CA GLN A 259 -21.35 -3.14 3.11
C GLN A 259 -20.86 -3.96 4.28
N LEU A 260 -19.69 -3.63 4.82
CA LEU A 260 -19.06 -4.34 5.91
C LEU A 260 -19.21 -3.54 7.22
N ASP A 261 -19.57 -4.23 8.29
CA ASP A 261 -19.30 -3.75 9.65
C ASP A 261 -17.79 -3.88 9.99
N ALA A 262 -17.41 -3.44 11.19
CA ALA A 262 -16.01 -3.47 11.64
C ALA A 262 -15.41 -4.89 11.68
N ALA A 263 -16.17 -5.89 12.14
CA ALA A 263 -15.71 -7.28 12.24
C ALA A 263 -15.52 -7.89 10.85
N GLN A 264 -16.48 -7.68 9.96
CA GLN A 264 -16.42 -8.12 8.57
C GLN A 264 -15.28 -7.43 7.81
N ALA A 265 -15.05 -6.13 8.03
CA ALA A 265 -13.94 -5.39 7.45
C ALA A 265 -12.58 -5.98 7.87
N LEU A 266 -12.44 -6.35 9.15
CA LEU A 266 -11.26 -7.01 9.64
C LEU A 266 -11.08 -8.40 9.01
N SER A 267 -12.15 -9.19 8.91
CA SER A 267 -12.13 -10.48 8.21
C SER A 267 -11.78 -10.35 6.72
N PHE A 268 -12.19 -9.26 6.08
CA PHE A 268 -11.91 -8.95 4.67
C PHE A 268 -10.43 -8.71 4.40
N VAL A 269 -9.76 -7.89 5.22
CA VAL A 269 -8.32 -7.58 5.06
C VAL A 269 -7.39 -8.69 5.57
N ARG A 270 -7.92 -9.64 6.37
CA ARG A 270 -7.19 -10.78 6.93
C ARG A 270 -7.37 -12.08 6.15
N GLN A 271 -8.31 -12.16 5.21
CA GLN A 271 -8.58 -13.39 4.46
C GLN A 271 -7.31 -13.93 3.78
N ARG A 272 -7.14 -15.25 3.81
CA ARG A 272 -6.01 -15.94 3.18
C ARG A 272 -6.40 -17.18 2.37
N HIS A 273 -7.51 -17.85 2.72
CA HIS A 273 -7.93 -19.04 2.00
C HIS A 273 -8.81 -18.71 0.81
N ASN A 274 -8.82 -19.62 -0.16
CA ASN A 274 -9.59 -19.53 -1.41
C ASN A 274 -9.29 -18.28 -2.24
N LEU A 275 -8.13 -17.65 -2.03
CA LEU A 275 -7.57 -16.61 -2.89
C LEU A 275 -6.70 -17.25 -3.95
N THR A 276 -6.83 -16.81 -5.21
CA THR A 276 -6.17 -17.47 -6.35
C THR A 276 -4.66 -17.24 -6.33
N ASN A 277 -4.22 -16.07 -5.86
CA ASN A 277 -2.81 -15.71 -5.71
C ASN A 277 -2.39 -15.52 -4.23
N GLY A 278 -3.17 -16.05 -3.29
CA GLY A 278 -2.83 -16.12 -1.87
C GLY A 278 -2.59 -14.75 -1.20
N ASP A 279 -1.39 -14.54 -0.67
CA ASP A 279 -1.02 -13.35 0.13
C ASP A 279 -1.03 -12.04 -0.67
N LEU A 280 -0.89 -12.14 -1.99
CA LEU A 280 -0.85 -11.01 -2.90
C LEU A 280 -2.25 -10.41 -3.11
N ASP A 281 -3.25 -11.27 -3.27
CA ASP A 281 -4.67 -10.88 -3.31
C ASP A 281 -5.08 -10.20 -1.98
N ARG A 282 -4.54 -10.67 -0.83
CA ARG A 282 -4.75 -9.98 0.46
C ARG A 282 -4.18 -8.56 0.45
N THR A 283 -3.06 -8.34 -0.22
CA THR A 283 -2.48 -6.99 -0.34
C THR A 283 -3.39 -6.07 -1.12
N HIS A 284 -3.99 -6.53 -2.23
CA HIS A 284 -4.99 -5.75 -2.98
C HIS A 284 -6.24 -5.43 -2.16
N ARG A 285 -6.70 -6.37 -1.31
CA ARG A 285 -7.83 -6.12 -0.40
C ARG A 285 -7.52 -5.07 0.66
N GLN A 286 -6.31 -5.06 1.20
CA GLN A 286 -5.86 -4.01 2.13
C GLN A 286 -5.84 -2.63 1.44
N GLN A 287 -5.32 -2.56 0.22
CA GLN A 287 -5.32 -1.33 -0.59
C GLN A 287 -6.74 -0.86 -0.92
N ALA A 288 -7.62 -1.79 -1.33
CA ALA A 288 -9.01 -1.48 -1.62
C ALA A 288 -9.79 -1.00 -0.39
N PHE A 289 -9.53 -1.59 0.78
CA PHE A 289 -10.09 -1.13 2.03
C PHE A 289 -9.69 0.33 2.32
N ILE A 290 -8.40 0.66 2.21
CA ILE A 290 -7.90 2.03 2.44
C ILE A 290 -8.55 3.00 1.43
N ALA A 291 -8.60 2.62 0.15
CA ALA A 291 -9.24 3.42 -0.91
C ALA A 291 -10.74 3.66 -0.63
N SER A 292 -11.46 2.63 -0.18
CA SER A 292 -12.88 2.73 0.19
C SER A 292 -13.11 3.63 1.39
N VAL A 293 -12.26 3.55 2.42
CA VAL A 293 -12.32 4.44 3.59
C VAL A 293 -12.04 5.87 3.18
N GLU A 294 -10.99 6.13 2.39
CA GLU A 294 -10.69 7.46 1.83
C GLU A 294 -11.89 8.02 1.06
N TYR A 295 -12.47 7.21 0.15
CA TYR A 295 -13.63 7.59 -0.64
C TYR A 295 -14.84 7.93 0.24
N LYS A 296 -15.11 7.13 1.28
CA LYS A 296 -16.19 7.40 2.23
C LYS A 296 -15.98 8.69 3.00
N LEU A 297 -14.78 8.91 3.55
CA LEU A 297 -14.45 10.12 4.31
C LEU A 297 -14.59 11.37 3.43
N LYS A 298 -14.17 11.28 2.16
CA LYS A 298 -14.38 12.32 1.16
C LYS A 298 -15.86 12.59 0.90
N GLN A 299 -16.66 11.55 0.65
CA GLN A 299 -18.12 11.66 0.44
C GLN A 299 -18.84 12.30 1.63
N GLN A 300 -18.37 12.05 2.86
CA GLN A 300 -18.93 12.63 4.07
C GLN A 300 -18.46 14.06 4.36
N GLY A 301 -17.59 14.62 3.49
CA GLY A 301 -16.99 15.93 3.65
C GLY A 301 -16.14 16.03 4.92
N VAL A 302 -15.55 14.92 5.38
CA VAL A 302 -14.71 14.93 6.59
C VAL A 302 -13.48 15.80 6.34
N MET A 303 -12.87 15.71 5.16
CA MET A 303 -11.65 16.47 4.84
C MET A 303 -11.87 17.98 4.71
N ASP A 304 -13.12 18.43 4.54
CA ASP A 304 -13.50 19.85 4.43
C ASP A 304 -14.06 20.42 5.75
N ASP A 305 -14.14 19.59 6.80
CA ASP A 305 -14.78 19.91 8.08
C ASP A 305 -13.84 19.58 9.25
N LEU A 306 -13.22 20.63 9.80
CA LEU A 306 -12.27 20.50 10.91
C LEU A 306 -12.87 19.81 12.14
N GLY A 307 -14.16 20.00 12.42
CA GLY A 307 -14.85 19.37 13.55
C GLY A 307 -15.03 17.87 13.35
N LYS A 308 -15.36 17.44 12.13
CA LYS A 308 -15.43 16.01 11.77
C LYS A 308 -14.05 15.37 11.73
N MET A 309 -13.02 16.06 11.22
CA MET A 309 -11.64 15.58 11.26
C MET A 309 -11.18 15.36 12.71
N GLN A 310 -11.42 16.34 13.57
CA GLN A 310 -11.09 16.23 14.99
C GLN A 310 -11.82 15.05 15.63
N SER A 311 -13.12 14.92 15.37
CA SER A 311 -13.93 13.81 15.91
C SER A 311 -13.41 12.44 15.44
N LEU A 312 -12.99 12.33 14.18
CA LEU A 312 -12.38 11.10 13.66
C LEU A 312 -11.03 10.85 14.35
N LEU A 313 -10.15 11.85 14.42
CA LEU A 313 -8.85 11.75 15.08
C LEU A 313 -9.01 11.37 16.57
N ASP A 314 -10.04 11.88 17.25
CA ASP A 314 -10.34 11.56 18.65
C ASP A 314 -10.72 10.09 18.86
N VAL A 315 -11.34 9.46 17.87
CA VAL A 315 -11.63 8.02 17.92
C VAL A 315 -10.37 7.20 17.63
N VAL A 316 -9.52 7.68 16.72
CA VAL A 316 -8.36 6.94 16.20
C VAL A 316 -7.13 7.08 17.11
N LYS A 317 -7.02 8.14 17.93
CA LYS A 317 -5.81 8.48 18.68
C LYS A 317 -5.33 7.44 19.69
N LYS A 318 -6.25 6.68 20.30
CA LYS A 318 -5.92 5.62 21.27
C LYS A 318 -5.32 4.36 20.62
N ASP A 319 -5.47 4.25 19.30
CA ASP A 319 -5.33 3.01 18.53
C ASP A 319 -4.22 3.06 17.48
N VAL A 320 -3.62 4.24 17.32
CA VAL A 320 -2.56 4.51 16.34
C VAL A 320 -1.35 5.07 17.07
N VAL A 321 -0.19 4.55 16.70
CA VAL A 321 1.11 5.08 17.11
C VAL A 321 1.72 5.82 15.92
N ILE A 322 2.16 7.05 16.15
CA ILE A 322 2.83 7.87 15.13
C ILE A 322 4.18 8.36 15.64
N ASP A 323 5.05 8.82 14.75
CA ASP A 323 6.25 9.53 15.17
C ASP A 323 5.91 10.82 15.94
N ASP A 324 6.78 11.17 16.87
CA ASP A 324 6.70 12.35 17.73
C ASP A 324 6.81 13.67 16.96
N ASP A 325 7.55 13.67 15.84
CA ASP A 325 7.70 14.83 14.96
C ASP A 325 6.44 15.13 14.11
N TRP A 326 5.52 14.18 13.92
CA TRP A 326 4.42 14.34 12.97
C TRP A 326 3.25 15.19 13.51
N GLN A 327 3.04 16.36 12.91
CA GLN A 327 1.85 17.18 13.16
C GLN A 327 0.72 16.80 12.19
N ILE A 328 -0.14 15.85 12.59
CA ILE A 328 -1.19 15.29 11.70
C ILE A 328 -2.14 16.36 11.18
N LEU A 329 -2.57 17.32 12.01
CA LEU A 329 -3.50 18.36 11.54
C LEU A 329 -2.87 19.28 10.49
N ASP A 330 -1.62 19.69 10.71
CA ASP A 330 -0.89 20.51 9.74
C ASP A 330 -0.66 19.73 8.44
N PHE A 331 -0.35 18.44 8.55
CA PHE A 331 -0.21 17.54 7.40
C PHE A 331 -1.55 17.35 6.66
N ALA A 332 -2.65 17.20 7.39
CA ALA A 332 -3.99 17.05 6.81
C ALA A 332 -4.48 18.34 6.13
N GLN A 333 -4.07 19.51 6.62
CA GLN A 333 -4.32 20.78 5.93
C GLN A 333 -3.48 20.94 4.65
N GLN A 334 -2.33 20.26 4.56
CA GLN A 334 -1.51 20.17 3.36
C GLN A 334 -1.98 19.06 2.39
N ALA A 335 -3.03 18.32 2.77
CA ALA A 335 -3.58 17.18 2.04
C ALA A 335 -4.54 17.46 0.86
N PRO A 336 -4.82 18.69 0.37
CA PRO A 336 -5.58 18.85 -0.88
C PRO A 336 -4.97 18.09 -2.08
N ASN A 337 -3.65 17.82 -2.05
CA ASN A 337 -2.97 16.95 -3.02
C ASN A 337 -3.24 15.44 -2.80
N LEU A 338 -3.61 15.03 -1.59
CA LEU A 338 -3.96 13.64 -1.23
C LEU A 338 -5.42 13.30 -1.58
N THR A 339 -6.34 14.25 -1.45
CA THR A 339 -7.80 14.01 -1.53
C THR A 339 -8.38 14.09 -2.96
N GLY A 340 -7.55 14.34 -3.97
CA GLY A 340 -7.97 14.46 -5.37
C GLY A 340 -8.43 13.16 -6.05
N GLY A 341 -8.40 12.00 -5.36
CA GLY A 341 -8.59 10.68 -6.00
C GLY A 341 -7.36 10.24 -6.81
N ASN A 342 -6.20 10.78 -6.46
CA ASN A 342 -4.93 10.61 -7.17
C ASN A 342 -3.95 9.72 -6.40
N VAL A 343 -4.45 8.81 -5.56
CA VAL A 343 -3.60 7.78 -4.94
C VAL A 343 -3.67 6.52 -5.80
N GLU A 344 -2.51 5.99 -6.17
CA GLU A 344 -2.41 4.67 -6.80
C GLU A 344 -1.57 3.74 -5.95
N PHE A 345 -2.20 2.66 -5.51
CA PHE A 345 -1.56 1.60 -4.76
C PHE A 345 -0.98 0.56 -5.71
N ASN A 346 0.31 0.34 -5.59
CA ASN A 346 1.08 -0.65 -6.32
C ASN A 346 1.62 -1.69 -5.34
N THR A 347 1.75 -2.93 -5.77
CA THR A 347 2.40 -3.98 -4.97
C THR A 347 3.76 -4.30 -5.59
N LEU A 348 4.83 -4.26 -4.79
CA LEU A 348 6.17 -4.57 -5.29
C LEU A 348 6.24 -6.00 -5.82
N PRO A 349 6.98 -6.23 -6.92
CA PRO A 349 7.11 -7.56 -7.51
C PRO A 349 7.97 -8.46 -6.64
N ILE A 350 7.66 -9.75 -6.70
CA ILE A 350 8.55 -10.82 -6.22
C ILE A 350 9.20 -11.49 -7.43
N ASP A 351 10.40 -12.05 -7.27
CA ASP A 351 11.05 -12.79 -8.35
C ASP A 351 10.53 -14.22 -8.41
N LYS A 352 10.38 -14.88 -7.25
CA LYS A 352 9.76 -16.20 -7.12
C LYS A 352 9.44 -16.55 -5.67
N PHE A 353 8.53 -17.51 -5.50
CA PHE A 353 8.37 -18.22 -4.24
C PHE A 353 9.55 -19.18 -4.00
N ALA A 354 9.95 -19.35 -2.74
CA ALA A 354 10.97 -20.31 -2.34
C ALA A 354 10.67 -20.90 -0.97
N ASN A 355 11.35 -22.01 -0.64
CA ASN A 355 11.38 -22.55 0.71
C ASN A 355 12.82 -22.43 1.26
N ILE A 356 13.00 -21.66 2.33
CA ILE A 356 14.30 -21.45 2.99
C ILE A 356 14.14 -21.85 4.45
N GLY A 357 14.93 -22.82 4.91
CA GLY A 357 14.87 -23.27 6.30
C GLY A 357 13.52 -23.83 6.74
N GLY A 358 12.72 -24.40 5.81
CA GLY A 358 11.39 -24.91 6.09
C GLY A 358 10.28 -23.85 6.06
N GLN A 359 10.61 -22.58 5.76
CA GLN A 359 9.65 -21.48 5.65
C GLN A 359 9.40 -21.14 4.18
N GLU A 360 8.15 -20.91 3.82
CA GLU A 360 7.77 -20.36 2.51
C GLU A 360 8.06 -18.85 2.48
N VAL A 361 8.84 -18.37 1.52
CA VAL A 361 9.30 -16.99 1.42
C VAL A 361 9.14 -16.46 0.00
N ASN A 362 9.09 -15.14 -0.15
CA ASN A 362 9.23 -14.47 -1.44
C ASN A 362 10.70 -14.08 -1.64
N GLN A 363 11.34 -14.57 -2.70
CA GLN A 363 12.65 -14.05 -3.10
C GLN A 363 12.46 -12.76 -3.89
N VAL A 364 13.27 -11.75 -3.58
CA VAL A 364 13.24 -10.42 -4.20
C VAL A 364 14.67 -9.95 -4.50
N ASP A 365 14.83 -9.14 -5.54
CA ASP A 365 16.05 -8.38 -5.84
C ASP A 365 15.92 -6.93 -5.33
N PRO A 366 16.60 -6.55 -4.23
CA PRO A 366 16.58 -5.18 -3.71
C PRO A 366 17.00 -4.13 -4.75
N GLY A 367 17.94 -4.45 -5.65
CA GLY A 367 18.36 -3.54 -6.71
C GLY A 367 17.24 -3.26 -7.70
N LYS A 368 16.47 -4.29 -8.07
CA LYS A 368 15.26 -4.15 -8.90
C LYS A 368 14.18 -3.33 -8.18
N LEU A 369 13.89 -3.63 -6.91
CA LEU A 369 12.89 -2.88 -6.13
C LEU A 369 13.24 -1.39 -6.04
N ARG A 370 14.51 -1.06 -5.75
CA ARG A 370 14.98 0.33 -5.71
C ARG A 370 14.81 1.07 -7.03
N ARG A 371 15.10 0.42 -8.16
CA ARG A 371 14.88 1.01 -9.49
C ARG A 371 13.39 1.30 -9.74
N ILE A 372 12.54 0.32 -9.42
CA ILE A 372 11.07 0.45 -9.55
C ILE A 372 10.57 1.62 -8.70
N VAL A 373 10.95 1.68 -7.43
CA VAL A 373 10.53 2.75 -6.51
C VAL A 373 11.01 4.12 -6.98
N LYS A 374 12.28 4.27 -7.35
CA LYS A 374 12.81 5.55 -7.86
C LYS A 374 12.08 6.00 -9.14
N GLN A 375 11.79 5.08 -10.06
CA GLN A 375 11.04 5.39 -11.28
C GLN A 375 9.59 5.75 -10.98
N LEU A 376 8.92 5.01 -10.09
CA LEU A 376 7.54 5.27 -9.70
C LEU A 376 7.39 6.64 -9.01
N PHE A 377 8.37 7.00 -8.18
CA PHE A 377 8.39 8.27 -7.43
C PHE A 377 8.90 9.45 -8.27
N GLY A 378 9.20 9.24 -9.56
CA GLY A 378 9.70 10.31 -10.44
C GLY A 378 11.12 10.80 -10.07
N GLN A 379 11.86 10.01 -9.30
CA GLN A 379 13.22 10.29 -8.84
C GLN A 379 14.30 9.63 -9.72
N ALA A 380 13.89 8.88 -10.74
CA ALA A 380 14.80 8.44 -11.79
C ALA A 380 15.17 9.63 -12.68
N ALA A 381 16.46 9.83 -12.94
CA ALA A 381 16.87 10.61 -14.10
C ALA A 381 16.22 9.97 -15.35
N ALA A 382 15.81 10.77 -16.32
CA ALA A 382 15.51 10.24 -17.64
C ALA A 382 16.78 9.49 -18.11
N ASP A 383 16.73 8.16 -18.13
CA ASP A 383 17.86 7.38 -18.60
C ASP A 383 18.17 7.83 -20.04
N PRO A 384 19.42 8.16 -20.39
CA PRO A 384 19.79 8.25 -21.79
C PRO A 384 19.45 6.90 -22.43
N ALA A 385 18.82 6.95 -23.60
CA ALA A 385 18.42 5.78 -24.37
C ALA A 385 19.49 4.68 -24.27
N PRO A 386 19.14 3.43 -23.90
CA PRO A 386 20.14 2.42 -23.60
C PRO A 386 21.02 2.19 -24.82
N ALA A 387 22.30 2.53 -24.70
CA ALA A 387 23.33 2.00 -25.56
C ALA A 387 23.33 0.47 -25.40
N PRO A 388 23.49 -0.30 -26.50
CA PRO A 388 23.34 -1.74 -26.48
C PRO A 388 24.45 -2.36 -25.61
N ALA A 389 24.08 -2.89 -24.45
CA ALA A 389 24.98 -3.63 -23.58
C ALA A 389 24.51 -5.09 -23.46
N ALA A 390 25.47 -5.97 -23.73
CA ALA A 390 25.41 -7.42 -23.81
C ALA A 390 24.57 -8.11 -22.72
N THR A 391 23.70 -9.01 -23.18
CA THR A 391 22.95 -9.98 -22.37
C THR A 391 23.75 -11.28 -22.24
N THR A 392 23.99 -11.72 -21.00
CA THR A 392 24.37 -13.11 -20.67
C THR A 392 23.18 -13.82 -20.00
N ASP A 393 22.59 -14.73 -20.77
CA ASP A 393 21.91 -16.02 -20.49
C ASP A 393 20.86 -16.21 -19.37
N ALA A 394 19.60 -16.38 -19.81
CA ALA A 394 18.75 -17.55 -19.50
C ALA A 394 17.69 -17.73 -20.60
N PRO A 395 17.26 -18.98 -20.87
CA PRO A 395 17.40 -19.63 -22.17
C PRO A 395 16.62 -18.92 -23.29
N ASP A 396 17.37 -18.36 -24.22
CA ASP A 396 16.89 -18.04 -25.55
C ASP A 396 16.40 -19.35 -26.20
N ALA A 397 15.12 -19.45 -26.52
CA ALA A 397 14.70 -20.37 -27.55
C ALA A 397 15.34 -19.82 -28.82
N ALA A 398 16.47 -20.42 -29.21
CA ALA A 398 17.26 -19.99 -30.36
C ALA A 398 16.35 -19.60 -31.54
N PRO A 399 16.61 -18.47 -32.23
CA PRO A 399 15.85 -18.12 -33.41
C PRO A 399 15.84 -19.32 -34.38
N PRO A 400 14.67 -19.72 -34.93
CA PRO A 400 14.61 -20.90 -35.78
C PRO A 400 15.60 -20.75 -36.93
N ALA A 401 16.20 -21.88 -37.32
CA ALA A 401 17.18 -21.95 -38.42
C ALA A 401 16.72 -21.32 -39.74
N ASN A 402 15.42 -20.98 -39.88
CA ASN A 402 14.79 -20.41 -41.07
C ASN A 402 13.93 -19.16 -40.78
N ALA A 403 14.09 -18.48 -39.63
CA ALA A 403 13.31 -17.28 -39.27
C ALA A 403 13.42 -16.20 -40.36
N ALA A 404 14.67 -15.90 -40.74
CA ALA A 404 15.03 -14.90 -41.72
C ALA A 404 14.61 -15.25 -43.15
N ASP A 405 14.17 -16.47 -43.42
CA ASP A 405 13.71 -16.93 -44.73
C ASP A 405 12.18 -17.14 -44.80
N THR A 406 11.48 -16.92 -43.70
CA THR A 406 10.03 -17.10 -43.61
C THR A 406 9.31 -15.76 -43.59
N THR A 407 8.38 -15.56 -44.52
CA THR A 407 7.50 -14.37 -44.55
C THR A 407 6.19 -14.66 -43.82
N VAL A 408 5.72 -13.73 -42.98
CA VAL A 408 4.50 -13.95 -42.18
C VAL A 408 3.41 -12.96 -42.56
N ASP A 409 2.31 -13.47 -43.13
CA ASP A 409 1.09 -12.73 -43.42
C ASP A 409 0.16 -12.79 -42.21
N VAL A 410 -0.26 -11.64 -41.67
CA VAL A 410 -1.14 -11.54 -40.51
C VAL A 410 -2.49 -10.96 -40.92
N LEU A 411 -3.56 -11.70 -40.69
CA LEU A 411 -4.94 -11.26 -40.92
C LEU A 411 -5.66 -11.04 -39.58
N ASN A 412 -6.30 -9.89 -39.44
CA ASN A 412 -7.07 -9.54 -38.25
C ASN A 412 -8.53 -10.01 -38.40
N GLY A 413 -8.89 -11.10 -37.71
CA GLY A 413 -10.28 -11.52 -37.50
C GLY A 413 -10.83 -11.14 -36.12
N SER A 414 -10.06 -10.41 -35.31
CA SER A 414 -10.39 -10.00 -33.94
C SER A 414 -11.17 -8.67 -33.90
N PRO A 415 -11.81 -8.31 -32.77
CA PRO A 415 -12.42 -6.99 -32.61
C PRO A 415 -11.40 -5.86 -32.39
N VAL A 416 -10.10 -6.17 -32.27
CA VAL A 416 -9.06 -5.20 -31.94
C VAL A 416 -8.58 -4.49 -33.20
N THR A 417 -8.82 -3.18 -33.30
CA THR A 417 -8.32 -2.34 -34.40
C THR A 417 -6.80 -2.32 -34.38
N GLY A 418 -6.16 -2.55 -35.53
CA GLY A 418 -4.69 -2.51 -35.67
C GLY A 418 -3.95 -3.81 -35.33
N ALA A 419 -4.64 -4.83 -34.80
CA ALA A 419 -4.00 -6.05 -34.29
C ALA A 419 -3.10 -6.80 -35.29
N ALA A 420 -3.44 -6.81 -36.59
CA ALA A 420 -2.58 -7.43 -37.60
C ALA A 420 -1.24 -6.68 -37.80
N ALA A 421 -1.26 -5.35 -37.70
CA ALA A 421 -0.05 -4.55 -37.84
C ALA A 421 0.86 -4.70 -36.62
N ASP A 422 0.27 -4.70 -35.42
CA ASP A 422 1.00 -4.88 -34.16
C ASP A 422 1.64 -6.26 -34.08
N GLU A 423 0.90 -7.31 -34.46
CA GLU A 423 1.45 -8.67 -34.41
C GLU A 423 2.47 -8.92 -35.52
N SER A 424 2.29 -8.33 -36.72
CA SER A 424 3.32 -8.34 -37.77
C SER A 424 4.64 -7.71 -37.28
N LYS A 425 4.55 -6.60 -36.53
CA LYS A 425 5.71 -5.96 -35.90
C LYS A 425 6.35 -6.86 -34.84
N ALA A 426 5.55 -7.51 -34.01
CA ALA A 426 6.04 -8.43 -32.98
C ALA A 426 6.76 -9.65 -33.58
N LEU A 427 6.23 -10.21 -34.67
CA LEU A 427 6.86 -11.34 -35.37
C LEU A 427 8.13 -10.90 -36.12
N THR A 428 8.17 -9.69 -36.65
CA THR A 428 9.39 -9.13 -37.24
C THR A 428 10.49 -8.95 -36.19
N ALA A 429 10.14 -8.56 -34.96
CA ALA A 429 11.09 -8.47 -33.85
C ALA A 429 11.65 -9.84 -33.43
N LEU A 430 10.95 -10.94 -33.75
CA LEU A 430 11.41 -12.32 -33.56
C LEU A 430 12.23 -12.84 -34.76
N GLY A 431 12.53 -12.00 -35.75
CA GLY A 431 13.39 -12.34 -36.89
C GLY A 431 12.67 -12.85 -38.14
N TYR A 432 11.34 -12.89 -38.15
CA TYR A 432 10.56 -13.22 -39.36
C TYR A 432 10.49 -12.06 -40.35
N ARG A 433 10.30 -12.32 -41.64
CA ARG A 433 10.03 -11.26 -42.63
C ARG A 433 8.56 -10.85 -42.56
N ALA A 434 8.29 -9.55 -42.53
CA ALA A 434 6.93 -9.03 -42.58
C ALA A 434 6.27 -9.33 -43.94
N GLY A 435 5.12 -10.01 -43.91
CA GLY A 435 4.22 -10.17 -45.03
C GLY A 435 3.08 -9.15 -45.00
N LYS A 436 1.92 -9.51 -45.58
CA LYS A 436 0.72 -8.67 -45.58
C LYS A 436 0.11 -8.61 -44.18
N ALA A 437 -0.16 -7.41 -43.70
CA ALA A 437 -0.99 -7.16 -42.52
C ALA A 437 -2.31 -6.53 -42.96
N THR A 438 -3.43 -7.25 -42.83
CA THR A 438 -4.75 -6.79 -43.30
C THR A 438 -5.87 -7.31 -42.39
N ASN A 439 -7.11 -6.87 -42.62
CA ASN A 439 -8.29 -7.49 -42.01
C ASN A 439 -8.68 -8.78 -42.73
N SER A 440 -9.24 -9.73 -41.97
CA SER A 440 -9.76 -11.01 -42.46
C SER A 440 -11.26 -10.91 -42.75
N ASP A 441 -11.73 -11.51 -43.85
CA ASP A 441 -13.16 -11.72 -44.12
C ASP A 441 -13.78 -12.79 -43.22
N THR A 442 -12.94 -13.59 -42.54
CA THR A 442 -13.34 -14.63 -41.60
C THR A 442 -12.96 -14.27 -40.17
N ARG A 443 -13.83 -14.58 -39.21
CA ARG A 443 -13.63 -14.29 -37.77
C ARG A 443 -13.64 -15.58 -36.95
N PRO A 444 -12.55 -16.38 -37.00
CA PRO A 444 -12.48 -17.60 -36.19
C PRO A 444 -12.47 -17.25 -34.70
N LYS A 445 -12.99 -18.14 -33.86
CA LYS A 445 -13.01 -17.91 -32.41
C LYS A 445 -11.58 -17.85 -31.84
N SER A 446 -10.75 -18.81 -32.23
CA SER A 446 -9.32 -18.91 -31.86
C SER A 446 -8.40 -18.57 -33.03
N THR A 447 -7.17 -18.14 -32.73
CA THR A 447 -6.16 -17.85 -33.76
C THR A 447 -5.79 -19.10 -34.54
N THR A 448 -5.70 -18.99 -35.85
CA THR A 448 -5.33 -20.11 -36.74
C THR A 448 -4.01 -19.83 -37.45
N VAL A 449 -3.22 -20.88 -37.68
CA VAL A 449 -1.91 -20.79 -38.35
C VAL A 449 -1.86 -21.77 -39.51
N LYS A 450 -1.65 -21.26 -40.71
CA LYS A 450 -1.47 -22.04 -41.94
C LYS A 450 -0.11 -21.77 -42.56
N TYR A 451 0.43 -22.72 -43.30
CA TYR A 451 1.75 -22.55 -43.93
C TYR A 451 1.82 -23.16 -45.33
N GLY A 452 2.60 -22.51 -46.20
CA GLY A 452 2.95 -23.02 -47.52
C GLY A 452 4.19 -23.89 -47.50
N ALA A 453 4.54 -24.48 -48.64
CA ALA A 453 5.71 -25.36 -48.75
C ALA A 453 6.99 -24.67 -48.23
N GLY A 454 7.79 -25.40 -47.45
CA GLY A 454 9.05 -24.89 -46.89
C GLY A 454 8.95 -24.09 -45.58
N ALA A 455 7.74 -23.75 -45.10
CA ALA A 455 7.54 -22.91 -43.91
C ALA A 455 7.06 -23.68 -42.65
N LYS A 456 7.10 -25.02 -42.67
CA LYS A 456 6.50 -25.88 -41.63
C LYS A 456 7.07 -25.62 -40.23
N ASP A 457 8.39 -25.59 -40.10
CA ASP A 457 9.04 -25.49 -38.78
C ASP A 457 8.80 -24.12 -38.14
N ALA A 458 8.90 -23.04 -38.94
CA ALA A 458 8.53 -21.70 -38.52
C ALA A 458 7.06 -21.60 -38.11
N ALA A 459 6.15 -22.21 -38.89
CA ALA A 459 4.73 -22.21 -38.58
C ALA A 459 4.40 -22.94 -37.27
N GLN A 460 5.06 -24.05 -36.97
CA GLN A 460 4.86 -24.80 -35.71
C GLN A 460 5.30 -23.98 -34.49
N GLN A 461 6.43 -23.27 -34.61
CA GLN A 461 6.90 -22.38 -33.54
C GLN A 461 5.96 -21.20 -33.34
N ILE A 462 5.56 -20.53 -34.43
CA ILE A 462 4.57 -19.44 -34.39
C ILE A 462 3.25 -19.93 -33.77
N ALA A 463 2.78 -21.14 -34.13
CA ALA A 463 1.54 -21.68 -33.61
C ALA A 463 1.57 -21.92 -32.09
N THR A 464 2.75 -22.19 -31.52
CA THR A 464 2.93 -22.37 -30.06
C THR A 464 2.60 -21.08 -29.29
N ARG A 465 2.88 -19.90 -29.87
CA ARG A 465 2.56 -18.59 -29.28
C ARG A 465 1.06 -18.36 -29.06
N TYR A 466 0.20 -19.04 -29.82
CA TYR A 466 -1.25 -18.90 -29.75
C TYR A 466 -1.97 -20.16 -29.26
N GLY A 467 -1.23 -21.18 -28.81
CA GLY A 467 -1.81 -22.49 -28.49
C GLY A 467 -2.53 -23.13 -29.68
N ALA A 468 -2.11 -22.81 -30.91
CA ALA A 468 -2.72 -23.27 -32.15
C ALA A 468 -1.94 -24.46 -32.75
N THR A 469 -2.55 -25.13 -33.72
CA THR A 469 -1.87 -26.13 -34.55
C THR A 469 -1.60 -25.56 -35.94
N ALA A 470 -0.35 -25.65 -36.40
CA ALA A 470 0.03 -25.23 -37.75
C ALA A 470 -0.46 -26.25 -38.80
N THR A 471 -1.21 -25.78 -39.80
CA THR A 471 -1.79 -26.64 -40.85
C THR A 471 -1.22 -26.31 -42.23
N ALA A 472 -0.78 -27.32 -42.99
CA ALA A 472 -0.31 -27.12 -44.36
C ALA A 472 -1.45 -26.62 -45.26
N SER A 473 -1.18 -25.66 -46.12
CA SER A 473 -2.18 -25.12 -47.06
C SER A 473 -1.54 -24.74 -48.38
N THR A 474 -2.10 -25.25 -49.48
CA THR A 474 -1.71 -24.86 -50.85
C THR A 474 -2.16 -23.45 -51.23
N ALA A 475 -3.03 -22.83 -50.42
CA ALA A 475 -3.46 -21.45 -50.59
C ALA A 475 -2.47 -20.43 -49.99
N VAL A 476 -1.48 -20.89 -49.22
CA VAL A 476 -0.39 -20.07 -48.68
C VAL A 476 0.85 -20.26 -49.55
N LEU A 477 1.50 -19.17 -49.93
CA LEU A 477 2.69 -19.19 -50.80
C LEU A 477 3.83 -20.00 -50.16
N ALA A 478 4.70 -20.59 -51.00
CA ALA A 478 5.91 -21.23 -50.51
C ALA A 478 6.77 -20.23 -49.71
N GLY A 479 7.31 -20.66 -48.57
CA GLY A 479 8.06 -19.79 -47.65
C GLY A 479 7.18 -18.83 -46.82
N HIS A 480 5.85 -18.91 -46.91
CA HIS A 480 4.94 -18.08 -46.13
C HIS A 480 4.23 -18.84 -45.00
N VAL A 481 3.99 -18.13 -43.91
CA VAL A 481 3.05 -18.50 -42.84
C VAL A 481 1.93 -17.48 -42.81
N GLN A 482 0.69 -17.95 -42.81
CA GLN A 482 -0.50 -17.11 -42.66
C GLN A 482 -1.09 -17.31 -41.26
N ILE A 483 -1.23 -16.21 -40.52
CA ILE A 483 -1.87 -16.18 -39.21
C ILE A 483 -3.21 -15.44 -39.37
N THR A 484 -4.29 -16.04 -38.89
CA THR A 484 -5.58 -15.32 -38.76
C THR A 484 -5.91 -15.20 -37.28
N LEU A 485 -5.82 -13.98 -36.76
CA LEU A 485 -6.08 -13.65 -35.36
C LEU A 485 -7.56 -13.85 -35.04
N GLY A 486 -7.85 -14.67 -34.03
CA GLY A 486 -9.22 -15.00 -33.64
C GLY A 486 -9.90 -13.91 -32.80
N THR A 487 -11.20 -14.03 -32.57
CA THR A 487 -11.95 -13.09 -31.73
C THR A 487 -11.50 -13.05 -30.27
N GLU A 488 -10.86 -14.12 -29.79
CA GLU A 488 -10.27 -14.22 -28.45
C GLU A 488 -8.79 -13.78 -28.40
N TYR A 489 -8.25 -13.26 -29.51
CA TYR A 489 -6.87 -12.81 -29.57
C TYR A 489 -6.62 -11.63 -28.61
N THR A 490 -5.61 -11.79 -27.76
CA THR A 490 -5.05 -10.71 -26.93
C THR A 490 -3.61 -10.47 -27.37
N ALA A 491 -3.27 -9.23 -27.73
CA ALA A 491 -1.94 -8.90 -28.23
C ALA A 491 -0.86 -9.14 -27.16
N PRO A 492 0.23 -9.86 -27.47
CA PRO A 492 1.35 -9.99 -26.55
C PRO A 492 2.10 -8.66 -26.48
N GLY A 493 1.78 -7.85 -25.46
CA GLY A 493 2.48 -6.58 -25.16
C GLY A 493 1.86 -5.29 -25.70
N GLY A 494 0.54 -5.22 -25.95
CA GLY A 494 -0.11 -4.02 -26.50
C GLY A 494 -0.05 -2.78 -25.59
N THR A 495 0.63 -1.73 -26.07
CA THR A 495 0.62 -0.35 -25.56
C THR A 495 -0.76 0.32 -25.70
N PRO A 496 -1.26 1.08 -24.69
CA PRO A 496 -2.44 1.92 -24.85
C PRO A 496 -2.19 3.06 -25.83
N THR A 497 -3.24 3.41 -26.58
CA THR A 497 -3.36 4.55 -27.49
C THR A 497 -2.82 5.86 -26.91
N ALA A 498 -1.99 6.55 -27.70
CA ALA A 498 -1.42 7.85 -27.41
C ALA A 498 -2.51 8.91 -27.16
N GLY A 499 -2.49 9.47 -25.95
CA GLY A 499 -3.38 10.55 -25.52
C GLY A 499 -3.19 10.97 -24.04
N ALA A 500 -2.12 10.52 -23.39
CA ALA A 500 -1.70 10.99 -22.07
C ALA A 500 -0.17 10.88 -22.02
N ASP A 501 0.48 11.84 -21.35
CA ASP A 501 1.92 11.85 -21.12
C ASP A 501 2.45 10.45 -20.76
N PRO A 502 3.61 10.01 -21.28
CA PRO A 502 4.14 8.69 -20.98
C PRO A 502 4.49 8.64 -19.48
N ASN A 503 3.59 8.10 -18.68
CA ASN A 503 3.84 7.78 -17.28
C ASN A 503 4.93 6.69 -17.25
N PRO A 504 6.17 6.98 -16.81
CA PRO A 504 7.24 5.99 -16.74
C PRO A 504 6.83 4.78 -15.89
N ALA A 505 5.89 4.95 -14.96
CA ALA A 505 5.38 3.90 -14.11
C ALA A 505 4.53 2.83 -14.84
N ALA A 506 3.97 3.11 -16.01
CA ALA A 506 3.07 2.19 -16.72
C ALA A 506 3.77 0.91 -17.25
N THR A 507 5.10 0.91 -17.32
CA THR A 507 5.92 -0.22 -17.76
C THR A 507 6.56 -1.00 -16.61
N LEU A 508 6.36 -0.55 -15.36
CA LEU A 508 6.90 -1.20 -14.19
C LEU A 508 6.19 -2.53 -13.95
N GLN A 509 6.95 -3.61 -13.87
CA GLN A 509 6.40 -4.92 -13.50
C GLN A 509 6.04 -4.90 -12.01
N MET A 510 4.77 -4.67 -11.71
CA MET A 510 4.18 -4.76 -10.38
C MET A 510 3.53 -6.12 -10.15
N GLN A 511 3.31 -6.48 -8.89
CA GLN A 511 2.61 -7.71 -8.54
C GLN A 511 1.08 -7.52 -8.68
N GLY A 512 0.58 -7.82 -9.88
CA GLY A 512 -0.83 -7.65 -10.24
C GLY A 512 -1.19 -6.20 -10.59
N PRO A 513 -2.47 -5.95 -10.97
CA PRO A 513 -2.92 -4.61 -11.33
C PRO A 513 -2.88 -3.65 -10.13
N PRO A 514 -2.66 -2.34 -10.37
CA PRO A 514 -2.71 -1.35 -9.31
C PRO A 514 -4.15 -1.11 -8.84
N VAL A 515 -4.30 -0.80 -7.55
CA VAL A 515 -5.58 -0.38 -6.95
C VAL A 515 -5.62 1.14 -6.93
N LYS A 516 -6.62 1.75 -7.57
CA LYS A 516 -6.77 3.21 -7.64
C LYS A 516 -7.74 3.70 -6.58
N ALA A 517 -7.37 4.75 -5.87
CA ALA A 517 -8.26 5.47 -4.97
C ALA A 517 -9.26 6.36 -5.74
N GLY A 518 -10.16 7.02 -5.01
CA GLY A 518 -11.20 7.88 -5.58
C GLY A 518 -12.53 7.17 -5.89
N GLY A 519 -12.69 5.93 -5.42
CA GLY A 519 -13.92 5.14 -5.54
C GLY A 519 -13.84 3.88 -4.67
N VAL A 520 -14.74 2.92 -4.93
CA VAL A 520 -14.73 1.58 -4.32
C VAL A 520 -14.15 0.60 -5.35
N PRO A 521 -12.83 0.33 -5.35
CA PRO A 521 -12.22 -0.55 -6.34
C PRO A 521 -12.65 -2.00 -6.13
N CYS A 522 -12.95 -2.71 -7.22
CA CYS A 522 -13.27 -4.14 -7.19
C CYS A 522 -11.97 -4.98 -7.24
N VAL A 523 -11.77 -5.81 -6.23
CA VAL A 523 -10.57 -6.65 -6.07
C VAL A 523 -10.92 -8.14 -5.99
N ASP A 524 -9.93 -9.01 -6.22
CA ASP A 524 -10.02 -10.46 -5.99
C ASP A 524 -9.12 -10.88 -4.82
#